data_AF-A0A7G2LU99-F1
#
_entry.id   AF-A0A7G2LU99-F1
#
_cell.length_a   1.000
_cell.length_b   1.000
_cell.length_c   1.000
_cell.angle_alpha   90.00
_cell.angle_beta   90.00
_cell.angle_gamma   90.00
#
_symmetry.space_group_name_H-M   'P 1'
#
loop_
_entity.id
_entity.type
_entity.pdbx_description
1 polymer ?
#
loop_
_entity_poly.entity_id
_entity_poly.type
_entity_poly.pdbx_seq_one_letter_code
_entity_poly.pdbx_strand_id
1 'polypeptide(L)'
;TGGPMQNMALVHTGEAAFGMTTMGPAAESLAGTNPIAPGLEMTQACAMFPMYQTPFSVTALASSGIETVADIPAGAKIGFGPAGSTSDTYFPRMMDTLGVQYERRNGGWTDLGGQLQDGLLDVIAFAAGVPVPAVSQLEVQTDVNIIEFTEEEQAKLLEEFPVSEFAIKASTYTTLEADARSVSMWNFSIANCDLPESFVKAAVDVVMSDNERMTGIHKAAASTLPENWDKNKVLKWHPGAAAWFKENANADIPDDMIYGN
;
A
#
# COMPACT_ATOMS: atom_id res chain seq x y z
N THR A 1 -11.60 -4.78 -7.47
CA THR A 1 -11.21 -3.62 -8.29
C THR A 1 -9.76 -3.78 -8.69
N GLY A 2 -9.24 -2.97 -9.62
CA GLY A 2 -7.86 -3.00 -10.14
C GLY A 2 -6.83 -2.36 -9.21
N GLY A 3 -7.25 -1.61 -8.18
CA GLY A 3 -6.35 -1.03 -7.19
C GLY A 3 -6.86 0.30 -6.64
N PRO A 4 -6.04 0.97 -5.79
CA PRO A 4 -6.35 2.27 -5.19
C PRO A 4 -6.82 3.34 -6.18
N MET A 5 -6.17 3.43 -7.35
CA MET A 5 -6.57 4.40 -8.38
C MET A 5 -8.03 4.19 -8.81
N GLN A 6 -8.45 2.94 -9.02
CA GLN A 6 -9.82 2.62 -9.41
C GLN A 6 -10.79 2.76 -8.23
N ASN A 7 -10.35 2.40 -7.02
CA ASN A 7 -11.14 2.58 -5.81
C ASN A 7 -11.51 4.04 -5.59
N MET A 8 -10.56 4.97 -5.78
CA MET A 8 -10.85 6.40 -5.70
C MET A 8 -11.94 6.82 -6.70
N ALA A 9 -11.86 6.36 -7.95
CA ALA A 9 -12.87 6.68 -8.96
C ALA A 9 -14.26 6.09 -8.63
N LEU A 10 -14.32 4.82 -8.23
CA LEU A 10 -15.59 4.14 -7.91
C LEU A 10 -16.24 4.70 -6.64
N VAL A 11 -15.44 5.05 -5.64
CA VAL A 11 -15.94 5.66 -4.40
C VAL A 11 -16.38 7.10 -4.66
N HIS A 12 -15.61 7.87 -5.41
CA HIS A 12 -15.96 9.24 -5.79
C HIS A 12 -17.30 9.32 -6.54
N THR A 13 -17.55 8.41 -7.47
CA THR A 13 -18.79 8.36 -8.25
C THR A 13 -19.98 7.75 -7.50
N GLY A 14 -19.74 7.12 -6.35
CA GLY A 14 -20.75 6.38 -5.59
C GLY A 14 -21.11 5.02 -6.18
N GLU A 15 -20.44 4.57 -7.25
CA GLU A 15 -20.57 3.20 -7.79
C GLU A 15 -20.11 2.14 -6.77
N ALA A 16 -19.17 2.51 -5.88
CA ALA A 16 -18.82 1.76 -4.68
C ALA A 16 -19.04 2.62 -3.44
N ALA A 17 -19.72 2.07 -2.43
CA ALA A 17 -19.90 2.75 -1.14
C ALA A 17 -18.59 2.87 -0.36
N PHE A 18 -17.72 1.86 -0.48
CA PHE A 18 -16.46 1.75 0.25
C PHE A 18 -15.32 1.34 -0.69
N GLY A 19 -14.10 1.68 -0.30
CA GLY A 19 -12.89 1.27 -0.97
C GLY A 19 -11.69 1.32 -0.04
N MET A 20 -10.51 1.07 -0.61
CA MET A 20 -9.23 1.24 0.08
C MET A 20 -8.30 2.02 -0.84
N THR A 21 -7.49 2.91 -0.27
CA THR A 21 -6.48 3.63 -1.03
C THR A 21 -5.23 3.84 -0.19
N THR A 22 -4.08 3.82 -0.86
CA THR A 22 -2.85 4.34 -0.27
C THR A 22 -2.78 5.86 -0.45
N MET A 23 -2.01 6.53 0.42
CA MET A 23 -1.98 8.00 0.48
C MET A 23 -1.44 8.66 -0.79
N GLY A 24 -0.52 8.03 -1.52
CA GLY A 24 -0.05 8.50 -2.82
C GLY A 24 -1.16 8.53 -3.88
N PRO A 25 -1.78 7.37 -4.24
CA PRO A 25 -2.94 7.33 -5.14
C PRO A 25 -4.09 8.24 -4.71
N ALA A 26 -4.33 8.40 -3.41
CA ALA A 26 -5.31 9.35 -2.90
C ALA A 26 -4.94 10.80 -3.28
N ALA A 27 -3.68 11.19 -3.06
CA ALA A 27 -3.19 12.54 -3.39
C ALA A 27 -3.24 12.81 -4.89
N GLU A 28 -2.81 11.86 -5.73
CA GLU A 28 -2.91 11.97 -7.20
C GLU A 28 -4.38 12.08 -7.64
N SER A 29 -5.29 11.36 -6.99
CA SER A 29 -6.73 11.43 -7.30
C SER A 29 -7.37 12.75 -6.90
N LEU A 30 -7.00 13.31 -5.75
CA LEU A 30 -7.46 14.64 -5.32
C LEU A 30 -6.91 15.74 -6.25
N ALA A 31 -5.67 15.61 -6.71
CA ALA A 31 -5.03 16.55 -7.62
C ALA A 31 -5.47 16.42 -9.09
N GLY A 32 -6.37 15.47 -9.41
CA GLY A 32 -6.82 15.21 -10.77
C GLY A 32 -5.77 14.60 -11.69
N THR A 33 -4.69 14.04 -11.14
CA THR A 33 -3.60 13.39 -11.91
C THR A 33 -3.75 11.87 -11.95
N ASN A 34 -4.81 11.31 -11.36
CA ASN A 34 -5.11 9.89 -11.45
C ASN A 34 -5.25 9.44 -12.92
N PRO A 35 -4.46 8.44 -13.37
CA PRO A 35 -4.40 8.04 -14.77
C PRO A 35 -5.70 7.41 -15.31
N ILE A 36 -6.61 6.97 -14.43
CA ILE A 36 -7.91 6.40 -14.82
C ILE A 36 -8.87 7.49 -15.30
N ALA A 37 -8.81 8.68 -14.71
CA ALA A 37 -9.63 9.82 -15.12
C ALA A 37 -8.80 11.13 -15.04
N PRO A 38 -7.87 11.35 -15.99
CA PRO A 38 -7.01 12.53 -15.98
C PRO A 38 -7.83 13.83 -16.04
N GLY A 39 -7.51 14.78 -15.19
CA GLY A 39 -8.17 16.09 -15.05
C GLY A 39 -9.40 16.09 -14.15
N LEU A 40 -9.85 14.93 -13.64
CA LEU A 40 -10.97 14.85 -12.69
C LEU A 40 -10.46 14.81 -11.25
N GLU A 41 -10.72 15.87 -10.48
CA GLU A 41 -10.47 15.89 -9.03
C GLU A 41 -11.48 15.00 -8.29
N MET A 42 -11.00 13.93 -7.67
CA MET A 42 -11.84 12.91 -7.01
C MET A 42 -12.08 13.25 -5.53
N THR A 43 -12.84 14.31 -5.25
CA THR A 43 -13.02 14.86 -3.89
C THR A 43 -14.15 14.23 -3.06
N GLN A 44 -14.90 13.28 -3.62
CA GLN A 44 -16.04 12.58 -2.97
C GLN A 44 -15.65 11.24 -2.33
N ALA A 45 -14.37 11.02 -2.03
CA ALA A 45 -13.88 9.88 -1.28
C ALA A 45 -13.26 10.36 0.03
N CYS A 46 -13.84 9.94 1.15
CA CYS A 46 -13.50 10.39 2.50
C CYS A 46 -12.86 9.25 3.31
N ALA A 47 -11.84 9.57 4.12
CA ALA A 47 -11.18 8.61 4.99
C ALA A 47 -12.13 8.10 6.09
N MET A 48 -12.09 6.79 6.33
CA MET A 48 -12.81 6.12 7.41
C MET A 48 -11.88 5.72 8.56
N PHE A 49 -10.77 5.03 8.28
CA PHE A 49 -9.84 4.55 9.31
C PHE A 49 -8.48 4.17 8.70
N PRO A 50 -7.37 4.29 9.46
CA PRO A 50 -6.07 3.77 9.06
C PRO A 50 -6.13 2.25 8.98
N MET A 51 -5.53 1.66 7.95
CA MET A 51 -5.42 0.21 7.82
C MET A 51 -4.01 -0.25 8.21
N TYR A 52 -3.11 -0.33 7.25
CA TYR A 52 -1.75 -0.79 7.47
C TYR A 52 -0.78 -0.03 6.58
N GLN A 53 0.51 -0.07 6.94
CA GLN A 53 1.57 0.37 6.06
C GLN A 53 1.75 -0.65 4.93
N THR A 54 1.78 -0.16 3.69
CA THR A 54 2.09 -0.93 2.49
C THR A 54 3.58 -0.78 2.20
N PRO A 55 4.44 -1.69 2.68
CA PRO A 55 5.88 -1.66 2.37
C PRO A 55 6.13 -1.97 0.90
N PHE A 56 7.22 -1.42 0.39
CA PHE A 56 7.77 -1.70 -0.93
C PHE A 56 8.92 -2.71 -0.77
N SER A 57 8.69 -3.95 -1.18
CA SER A 57 9.64 -5.05 -1.04
C SER A 57 9.97 -5.69 -2.38
N VAL A 58 11.24 -6.04 -2.56
CA VAL A 58 11.74 -6.67 -3.77
C VAL A 58 12.08 -8.13 -3.46
N THR A 59 11.63 -9.05 -4.30
CA THR A 59 11.87 -10.50 -4.14
C THR A 59 12.44 -11.08 -5.42
N ALA A 60 13.52 -11.84 -5.29
CA ALA A 60 14.16 -12.60 -6.37
C ALA A 60 14.40 -14.05 -5.92
N LEU A 61 14.69 -14.96 -6.86
CA LEU A 61 15.17 -16.29 -6.50
C LEU A 61 16.61 -16.19 -5.96
N ALA A 62 16.94 -16.93 -4.91
CA ALA A 62 18.33 -16.97 -4.40
C ALA A 62 19.31 -17.47 -5.48
N SER A 63 18.86 -18.38 -6.35
CA SER A 63 19.63 -18.91 -7.48
C SER A 63 19.95 -17.88 -8.58
N SER A 64 19.28 -16.73 -8.59
CA SER A 64 19.53 -15.65 -9.57
C SER A 64 20.83 -14.89 -9.30
N GLY A 65 21.35 -14.95 -8.06
CA GLY A 65 22.47 -14.12 -7.61
C GLY A 65 22.13 -12.64 -7.41
N ILE A 66 20.84 -12.25 -7.47
CA ILE A 66 20.40 -10.89 -7.18
C ILE A 66 20.24 -10.77 -5.66
N GLU A 67 21.15 -10.02 -5.02
CA GLU A 67 21.17 -9.80 -3.57
C GLU A 67 20.88 -8.34 -3.21
N THR A 68 21.19 -7.42 -4.12
CA THR A 68 20.95 -5.97 -3.98
C THR A 68 20.17 -5.42 -5.18
N VAL A 69 19.62 -4.21 -5.05
CA VAL A 69 18.96 -3.52 -6.19
C VAL A 69 19.94 -3.29 -7.35
N ALA A 70 21.22 -3.06 -7.04
CA ALA A 70 22.28 -2.87 -8.03
C ALA A 70 22.62 -4.15 -8.83
N ASP A 71 22.32 -5.33 -8.29
CA ASP A 71 22.54 -6.62 -8.98
C ASP A 71 21.45 -6.92 -10.02
N ILE A 72 20.35 -6.16 -10.04
CA ILE A 72 19.28 -6.35 -11.02
C ILE A 72 19.82 -6.01 -12.42
N PRO A 73 19.88 -6.99 -13.34
CA PRO A 73 20.50 -6.77 -14.64
C PRO A 73 19.65 -5.82 -15.50
N ALA A 74 20.31 -5.05 -16.37
CA ALA A 74 19.62 -4.23 -17.34
C ALA A 74 18.73 -5.10 -18.26
N GLY A 75 17.46 -4.74 -18.38
CA GLY A 75 16.47 -5.51 -19.14
C GLY A 75 15.83 -6.65 -18.33
N ALA A 76 16.07 -6.74 -17.02
CA ALA A 76 15.39 -7.67 -16.14
C ALA A 76 13.86 -7.57 -16.29
N LYS A 77 13.16 -8.69 -16.27
CA LYS A 77 11.70 -8.74 -16.26
C LYS A 77 11.21 -8.61 -14.83
N ILE A 78 10.57 -7.49 -14.54
CA ILE A 78 10.09 -7.18 -13.18
C ILE A 78 8.56 -7.20 -13.16
N GLY A 79 8.00 -8.01 -12.24
CA GLY A 79 6.58 -8.06 -11.95
C GLY A 79 6.16 -6.99 -10.95
N PHE A 80 5.20 -6.14 -11.30
CA PHE A 80 4.72 -5.02 -10.46
C PHE A 80 3.28 -5.19 -9.95
N GLY A 81 2.73 -6.40 -10.04
CA GLY A 81 1.37 -6.69 -9.57
C GLY A 81 0.26 -6.28 -10.54
N PRO A 82 -0.99 -6.20 -10.04
CA PRO A 82 -2.13 -5.81 -10.84
C PRO A 82 -1.99 -4.39 -11.38
N ALA A 83 -2.40 -4.18 -12.63
CA ALA A 83 -2.38 -2.86 -13.26
C ALA A 83 -3.25 -1.86 -12.48
N GLY A 84 -2.72 -0.68 -12.19
CA GLY A 84 -3.39 0.35 -11.40
C GLY A 84 -3.31 0.17 -9.87
N SER A 85 -2.57 -0.83 -9.39
CA SER A 85 -2.24 -0.99 -7.96
C SER A 85 -1.19 0.04 -7.50
N THR A 86 -1.01 0.19 -6.19
CA THR A 86 0.09 1.02 -5.63
C THR A 86 1.45 0.55 -6.16
N SER A 87 1.66 -0.77 -6.20
CA SER A 87 2.92 -1.33 -6.68
C SER A 87 3.16 -0.94 -8.13
N ASP A 88 2.15 -1.14 -8.97
CA ASP A 88 2.21 -0.82 -10.39
C ASP A 88 2.40 0.67 -10.70
N THR A 89 1.85 1.54 -9.86
CA THR A 89 1.86 2.99 -10.10
C THR A 89 3.10 3.67 -9.53
N TYR A 90 3.65 3.18 -8.41
CA TYR A 90 4.79 3.80 -7.72
C TYR A 90 6.10 3.04 -7.90
N PHE A 91 6.09 1.72 -7.80
CA PHE A 91 7.32 0.95 -7.73
C PHE A 91 8.15 1.01 -9.03
N PRO A 92 7.55 1.02 -10.25
CA PRO A 92 8.29 1.32 -11.48
C PRO A 92 9.04 2.67 -11.41
N ARG A 93 8.38 3.73 -10.95
CA ARG A 93 8.98 5.06 -10.80
C ARG A 93 10.12 5.04 -9.78
N MET A 94 9.96 4.30 -8.68
CA MET A 94 11.02 4.10 -7.69
C MET A 94 12.23 3.39 -8.30
N MET A 95 12.01 2.32 -9.07
CA MET A 95 13.07 1.60 -9.78
C MET A 95 13.78 2.50 -10.80
N ASP A 96 13.02 3.33 -11.54
CA ASP A 96 13.58 4.33 -12.47
C ASP A 96 14.45 5.36 -11.71
N THR A 97 13.96 5.87 -10.57
CA THR A 97 14.71 6.77 -9.69
C THR A 97 16.00 6.14 -9.16
N LEU A 98 16.00 4.82 -8.90
CA LEU A 98 17.19 4.07 -8.51
C LEU A 98 18.09 3.67 -9.70
N GLY A 99 17.68 3.99 -10.94
CA GLY A 99 18.48 3.75 -12.15
C GLY A 99 18.35 2.35 -12.73
N VAL A 100 17.40 1.54 -12.26
CA VAL A 100 17.18 0.17 -12.74
C VAL A 100 16.51 0.21 -14.13
N GLN A 101 17.08 -0.52 -15.09
CA GLN A 101 16.50 -0.67 -16.43
C GLN A 101 15.81 -2.03 -16.52
N TYR A 102 14.52 -2.05 -16.84
CA TYR A 102 13.72 -3.29 -16.78
C TYR A 102 12.64 -3.37 -17.86
N GLU A 103 12.14 -4.60 -18.08
CA GLU A 103 10.91 -4.88 -18.78
C GLU A 103 9.76 -5.07 -17.79
N ARG A 104 8.77 -4.18 -17.86
CA ARG A 104 7.58 -4.25 -16.98
C ARG A 104 6.70 -5.45 -17.31
N ARG A 105 6.23 -6.12 -16.25
CA ARG A 105 5.19 -7.16 -16.29
C ARG A 105 4.14 -6.88 -15.22
N ASN A 106 2.87 -7.10 -15.60
CA ASN A 106 1.72 -6.97 -14.71
C ASN A 106 0.94 -8.27 -14.67
N GLY A 107 0.41 -8.61 -13.50
CA GLY A 107 -0.29 -9.86 -13.25
C GLY A 107 -0.78 -9.94 -11.81
N GLY A 108 -1.64 -10.93 -11.53
CA GLY A 108 -2.02 -11.22 -10.14
C GLY A 108 -0.80 -11.71 -9.34
N TRP A 109 -0.74 -11.45 -8.03
CA TRP A 109 0.42 -11.82 -7.21
C TRP A 109 0.78 -13.31 -7.27
N THR A 110 -0.23 -14.19 -7.28
CA THR A 110 -0.02 -15.64 -7.42
C THR A 110 0.56 -16.02 -8.80
N ASP A 111 0.10 -15.36 -9.86
CA ASP A 111 0.58 -15.60 -11.23
C ASP A 111 2.03 -15.11 -11.39
N LEU A 112 2.33 -13.89 -10.92
CA LEU A 112 3.70 -13.37 -10.91
C LEU A 112 4.63 -14.24 -10.07
N GLY A 113 4.16 -14.75 -8.92
CA GLY A 113 4.90 -15.72 -8.10
C GLY A 113 5.28 -16.97 -8.89
N GLY A 114 4.32 -17.59 -9.58
CA GLY A 114 4.58 -18.74 -10.45
C GLY A 114 5.57 -18.42 -11.58
N GLN A 115 5.43 -17.25 -12.22
CA GLN A 115 6.36 -16.83 -13.27
C GLN A 115 7.79 -16.61 -12.75
N LEU A 116 7.96 -16.07 -11.54
CA LEU A 116 9.29 -15.98 -10.91
C LEU A 116 9.88 -17.37 -10.66
N GLN A 117 9.09 -18.29 -10.10
CA GLN A 117 9.51 -19.67 -9.85
C GLN A 117 9.95 -20.39 -11.13
N ASP A 118 9.23 -20.16 -12.23
CA ASP A 118 9.53 -20.74 -13.55
C ASP A 118 10.69 -20.04 -14.28
N GLY A 119 11.28 -18.99 -13.70
CA GLY A 119 12.35 -18.20 -14.31
C GLY A 119 11.89 -17.32 -15.49
N LEU A 120 10.59 -17.04 -15.57
CA LEU A 120 10.00 -16.14 -16.56
C LEU A 120 10.09 -14.67 -16.13
N LEU A 121 10.19 -14.42 -14.83
CA LEU A 121 10.55 -13.14 -14.21
C LEU A 121 11.88 -13.27 -13.48
N ASP A 122 12.63 -12.17 -13.39
CA ASP A 122 13.85 -12.10 -12.61
C ASP A 122 13.55 -11.60 -11.19
N VAL A 123 12.58 -10.70 -11.06
CA VAL A 123 12.22 -10.01 -9.81
C VAL A 123 10.71 -9.77 -9.73
N ILE A 124 10.16 -9.83 -8.52
CA ILE A 124 8.84 -9.26 -8.21
C ILE A 124 9.01 -8.11 -7.23
N ALA A 125 8.42 -6.96 -7.59
CA ALA A 125 8.38 -5.76 -6.77
C ALA A 125 6.97 -5.62 -6.19
N PHE A 126 6.84 -5.84 -4.89
CA PHE A 126 5.57 -5.82 -4.16
C PHE A 126 5.38 -4.50 -3.41
N ALA A 127 4.19 -3.92 -3.53
CA ALA A 127 3.68 -2.95 -2.57
C ALA A 127 2.39 -3.51 -1.95
N ALA A 128 2.55 -4.27 -0.86
CA ALA A 128 1.46 -4.97 -0.18
C ALA A 128 1.77 -5.14 1.32
N GLY A 129 0.72 -5.24 2.14
CA GLY A 129 0.87 -5.49 3.57
C GLY A 129 1.59 -6.82 3.82
N VAL A 130 2.61 -6.81 4.67
CA VAL A 130 3.43 -7.99 4.97
C VAL A 130 2.85 -8.80 6.16
N PRO A 131 3.05 -10.13 6.18
CA PRO A 131 3.62 -10.95 5.11
C PRO A 131 2.68 -11.04 3.90
N VAL A 132 3.24 -10.98 2.69
CA VAL A 132 2.51 -11.10 1.44
C VAL A 132 2.30 -12.60 1.16
N PRO A 133 1.06 -13.09 1.01
CA PRO A 133 0.80 -14.52 0.84
C PRO A 133 1.57 -15.19 -0.32
N ALA A 134 1.76 -14.46 -1.42
CA ALA A 134 2.53 -14.96 -2.57
C ALA A 134 4.02 -15.15 -2.24
N VAL A 135 4.62 -14.28 -1.43
CA VAL A 135 6.01 -14.42 -0.97
C VAL A 135 6.14 -15.57 0.01
N SER A 136 5.23 -15.67 0.98
CA SER A 136 5.24 -16.80 1.93
C SER A 136 5.03 -18.16 1.23
N GLN A 137 4.25 -18.19 0.15
CA GLN A 137 4.12 -19.40 -0.68
C GLN A 137 5.42 -19.71 -1.44
N LEU A 138 6.08 -18.70 -1.99
CA LEU A 138 7.37 -18.86 -2.67
C LEU A 138 8.43 -19.43 -1.73
N GLU A 139 8.58 -18.91 -0.51
CA GLU A 139 9.53 -19.42 0.50
C GLU A 139 9.35 -20.91 0.82
N VAL A 140 8.12 -21.43 0.72
CA VAL A 140 7.84 -22.85 0.93
C VAL A 140 8.27 -23.70 -0.27
N GLN A 141 8.31 -23.11 -1.48
CA GLN A 141 8.51 -23.82 -2.73
C GLN A 141 9.94 -23.71 -3.26
N THR A 142 10.65 -22.64 -2.95
CA THR A 142 11.99 -22.34 -3.45
C THR A 142 12.71 -21.33 -2.56
N ASP A 143 14.04 -21.31 -2.65
CA ASP A 143 14.85 -20.33 -1.93
C ASP A 143 14.73 -18.96 -2.61
N VAL A 144 14.29 -17.96 -1.85
CA VAL A 144 14.12 -16.58 -2.30
C VAL A 144 14.97 -15.62 -1.48
N ASN A 145 15.37 -14.52 -2.12
CA ASN A 145 15.99 -13.38 -1.47
C ASN A 145 14.99 -12.24 -1.40
N ILE A 146 14.82 -11.68 -0.20
CA ILE A 146 14.12 -10.41 -0.01
C ILE A 146 15.19 -9.33 0.02
N ILE A 147 15.20 -8.49 -1.01
CA ILE A 147 16.23 -7.48 -1.23
C ILE A 147 15.83 -6.21 -0.46
N GLU A 148 16.71 -5.78 0.44
CA GLU A 148 16.56 -4.51 1.15
C GLU A 148 17.10 -3.33 0.33
N PHE A 149 16.62 -2.13 0.64
CA PHE A 149 17.25 -0.91 0.15
C PHE A 149 18.49 -0.58 0.98
N THR A 150 19.50 0.00 0.35
CA THR A 150 20.60 0.68 1.07
C THR A 150 20.08 1.95 1.75
N GLU A 151 20.87 2.53 2.66
CA GLU A 151 20.52 3.81 3.30
C GLU A 151 20.39 4.95 2.27
N GLU A 152 21.26 4.96 1.25
CA GLU A 152 21.23 5.95 0.19
C GLU A 152 19.97 5.80 -0.69
N GLU A 153 19.63 4.57 -1.08
CA GLU A 153 18.42 4.29 -1.85
C GLU A 153 17.17 4.67 -1.06
N GLN A 154 17.09 4.29 0.23
CA GLN A 154 15.95 4.65 1.07
C GLN A 154 15.82 6.16 1.23
N ALA A 155 16.92 6.87 1.50
CA ALA A 155 16.91 8.33 1.63
C ALA A 155 16.42 9.01 0.34
N LYS A 156 16.89 8.55 -0.82
CA LYS A 156 16.45 9.04 -2.13
C LYS A 156 14.97 8.81 -2.37
N LEU A 157 14.45 7.64 -1.99
CA LEU A 157 13.03 7.32 -2.12
C LEU A 157 12.15 8.17 -1.18
N LEU A 158 12.63 8.48 0.02
CA LEU A 158 11.94 9.36 0.98
C LEU A 158 11.86 10.82 0.50
N GLU A 159 12.84 11.27 -0.27
CA GLU A 159 12.87 12.61 -0.86
C GLU A 159 11.90 12.74 -2.06
N GLU A 160 11.85 11.73 -2.92
CA GLU A 160 11.14 11.79 -4.21
C GLU A 160 9.68 11.29 -4.14
N PHE A 161 9.32 10.48 -3.14
CA PHE A 161 8.01 9.83 -3.07
C PHE A 161 7.30 10.09 -1.74
N PRO A 162 5.95 10.08 -1.73
CA PRO A 162 5.15 10.24 -0.51
C PRO A 162 5.14 8.95 0.32
N VAL A 163 6.32 8.53 0.78
CA VAL A 163 6.54 7.32 1.58
C VAL A 163 7.19 7.68 2.91
N SER A 164 7.20 6.72 3.83
CA SER A 164 7.82 6.82 5.14
C SER A 164 8.83 5.70 5.33
N GLU A 165 9.80 5.94 6.21
CA GLU A 165 10.79 4.94 6.61
C GLU A 165 10.09 3.67 7.10
N PHE A 166 10.62 2.51 6.71
CA PHE A 166 10.09 1.22 7.12
C PHE A 166 11.19 0.16 7.22
N ALA A 167 10.97 -0.84 8.06
CA ALA A 167 11.78 -2.03 8.09
C ALA A 167 10.87 -3.27 8.17
N ILE A 168 11.06 -4.20 7.25
CA ILE A 168 10.37 -5.49 7.28
C ILE A 168 11.05 -6.33 8.35
N LYS A 169 10.32 -6.69 9.39
CA LYS A 169 10.89 -7.41 10.54
C LYS A 169 11.43 -8.77 10.11
N ALA A 170 12.57 -9.18 10.67
CA ALA A 170 13.15 -10.50 10.42
C ALA A 170 12.15 -11.65 10.67
N SER A 171 11.24 -11.47 11.64
CA SER A 171 10.19 -12.45 11.95
C SER A 171 9.06 -12.55 10.91
N THR A 172 9.08 -11.73 9.86
CA THR A 172 8.02 -11.67 8.85
C THR A 172 8.13 -12.83 7.85
N TYR A 173 9.34 -13.16 7.44
CA TYR A 173 9.66 -14.15 6.42
C TYR A 173 10.82 -15.02 6.90
N THR A 174 10.76 -16.30 6.60
CA THR A 174 11.78 -17.28 7.04
C THR A 174 13.16 -17.04 6.42
N THR A 175 13.23 -16.39 5.24
CA THR A 175 14.46 -16.04 4.54
C THR A 175 15.14 -14.77 5.08
N LEU A 176 14.51 -14.03 6.00
CA LEU A 176 15.11 -12.84 6.60
C LEU A 176 15.83 -13.17 7.91
N GLU A 177 17.15 -13.03 7.91
CA GLU A 177 17.97 -13.17 9.13
C GLU A 177 18.03 -11.90 9.97
N ALA A 178 17.74 -10.74 9.36
CA ALA A 178 17.70 -9.42 9.98
C ALA A 178 16.54 -8.59 9.44
N ASP A 179 16.21 -7.48 10.12
CA ASP A 179 15.23 -6.51 9.63
C ASP A 179 15.71 -5.93 8.29
N ALA A 180 14.89 -6.03 7.24
CA ALA A 180 15.22 -5.53 5.90
C ALA A 180 14.72 -4.09 5.73
N ARG A 181 15.63 -3.17 5.37
CA ARG A 181 15.30 -1.76 5.12
C ARG A 181 14.38 -1.62 3.91
N SER A 182 13.34 -0.81 4.06
CA SER A 182 12.29 -0.60 3.05
C SER A 182 11.71 0.82 3.17
N VAL A 183 10.80 1.19 2.28
CA VAL A 183 9.91 2.34 2.46
C VAL A 183 8.47 1.85 2.46
N SER A 184 7.56 2.61 3.03
CA SER A 184 6.14 2.23 3.07
C SER A 184 5.20 3.40 2.82
N MET A 185 4.00 3.08 2.36
CA MET A 185 2.92 4.06 2.18
C MET A 185 1.71 3.65 3.02
N TRP A 186 1.13 4.59 3.75
CA TRP A 186 -0.07 4.31 4.53
C TRP A 186 -1.27 3.98 3.65
N ASN A 187 -1.99 2.92 4.02
CA ASN A 187 -3.25 2.52 3.43
C ASN A 187 -4.40 2.93 4.35
N PHE A 188 -5.48 3.43 3.77
CA PHE A 188 -6.69 3.86 4.45
C PHE A 188 -7.92 3.24 3.82
N SER A 189 -8.88 2.90 4.67
CA SER A 189 -10.25 2.64 4.24
C SER A 189 -10.92 3.96 3.90
N ILE A 190 -11.72 3.97 2.82
CA ILE A 190 -12.44 5.14 2.33
C ILE A 190 -13.92 4.82 2.13
N ALA A 191 -14.75 5.84 2.30
CA ALA A 191 -16.18 5.84 2.04
C ALA A 191 -16.51 6.95 1.05
N ASN A 192 -17.62 6.79 0.31
CA ASN A 192 -18.19 7.94 -0.39
C ASN A 192 -18.62 8.96 0.67
N CYS A 193 -18.29 10.24 0.45
CA CYS A 193 -18.50 11.29 1.45
C CYS A 193 -19.98 11.56 1.77
N ASP A 194 -20.91 11.14 0.91
CA ASP A 194 -22.35 11.35 1.08
C ASP A 194 -23.05 10.20 1.82
N LEU A 195 -22.30 9.19 2.27
CA LEU A 195 -22.87 8.13 3.12
C LEU A 195 -23.36 8.71 4.46
N PRO A 196 -24.43 8.15 5.07
CA PRO A 196 -24.94 8.68 6.33
C PRO A 196 -23.87 8.65 7.44
N GLU A 197 -23.76 9.75 8.18
CA GLU A 197 -22.82 9.89 9.31
C GLU A 197 -22.91 8.71 10.29
N SER A 198 -24.13 8.37 10.71
CA SER A 198 -24.40 7.28 11.63
C SER A 198 -23.96 5.92 11.10
N PHE A 199 -24.07 5.70 9.79
CA PHE A 199 -23.68 4.46 9.15
C PHE A 199 -22.15 4.31 9.13
N VAL A 200 -21.43 5.35 8.71
CA VAL A 200 -19.96 5.32 8.70
C VAL A 200 -19.40 5.25 10.12
N LYS A 201 -19.99 5.98 11.08
CA LYS A 201 -19.60 5.89 12.50
C LYS A 201 -19.72 4.47 13.03
N ALA A 202 -20.83 3.79 12.76
CA ALA A 202 -21.04 2.40 13.16
C ALA A 202 -20.07 1.43 12.47
N ALA A 203 -19.77 1.65 11.19
CA ALA A 203 -18.80 0.82 10.47
C ALA A 203 -17.38 0.98 11.03
N VAL A 204 -16.96 2.21 11.36
CA VAL A 204 -15.68 2.49 12.01
C VAL A 204 -15.63 1.84 13.39
N ASP A 205 -16.70 1.95 14.18
CA ASP A 205 -16.79 1.33 15.51
C ASP A 205 -16.55 -0.18 15.48
N VAL A 206 -17.23 -0.89 14.58
CA VAL A 206 -17.09 -2.35 14.44
C VAL A 206 -15.66 -2.77 14.10
N VAL A 207 -14.94 -1.96 13.32
CA VAL A 207 -13.55 -2.29 12.91
C VAL A 207 -12.55 -1.88 13.98
N MET A 208 -12.66 -0.66 14.51
CA MET A 208 -11.65 -0.06 15.37
C MET A 208 -11.75 -0.52 16.83
N SER A 209 -12.90 -1.07 17.25
CA SER A 209 -13.11 -1.62 18.59
C SER A 209 -12.69 -3.09 18.75
N ASP A 210 -12.27 -3.78 17.67
CA ASP A 210 -11.90 -5.20 17.69
C ASP A 210 -10.68 -5.50 16.79
N ASN A 211 -9.52 -4.95 17.17
CA ASN A 211 -8.28 -5.19 16.44
C ASN A 211 -7.88 -6.69 16.43
N GLU A 212 -8.12 -7.42 17.52
CA GLU A 212 -7.77 -8.84 17.61
C GLU A 212 -8.45 -9.64 16.48
N ARG A 213 -9.76 -9.43 16.25
CA ARG A 213 -10.47 -10.05 15.14
C ARG A 213 -9.87 -9.68 13.78
N MET A 214 -9.48 -8.41 13.59
CA MET A 214 -8.84 -7.97 12.35
C MET A 214 -7.49 -8.65 12.13
N THR A 215 -6.65 -8.77 13.16
CA THR A 215 -5.36 -9.49 13.08
C THR A 215 -5.50 -10.99 12.87
N GLY A 216 -6.62 -11.57 13.32
CA GLY A 216 -7.00 -12.96 13.04
C GLY A 216 -7.32 -13.21 11.56
N ILE A 217 -7.78 -12.19 10.83
CA ILE A 217 -8.03 -12.25 9.38
C ILE A 217 -6.75 -11.99 8.60
N HIS A 218 -6.00 -10.94 8.96
CA HIS A 218 -4.75 -10.59 8.28
C HIS A 218 -3.75 -9.94 9.24
N LYS A 219 -2.51 -10.44 9.27
CA LYS A 219 -1.48 -9.99 10.21
C LYS A 219 -1.10 -8.51 10.08
N ALA A 220 -1.12 -7.94 8.87
CA ALA A 220 -0.89 -6.51 8.65
C ALA A 220 -1.84 -5.60 9.45
N ALA A 221 -3.03 -6.09 9.86
CA ALA A 221 -3.96 -5.35 10.69
C ALA A 221 -3.43 -5.04 12.10
N ALA A 222 -2.24 -5.54 12.48
CA ALA A 222 -1.55 -5.15 13.71
C ALA A 222 -1.33 -3.61 13.80
N SER A 223 -1.35 -2.92 12.66
CA SER A 223 -1.26 -1.45 12.59
C SER A 223 -2.61 -0.74 12.36
N THR A 224 -3.71 -1.49 12.26
CA THR A 224 -5.09 -0.96 12.17
C THR A 224 -5.56 -0.57 13.56
N LEU A 225 -4.98 0.51 14.09
CA LEU A 225 -5.15 0.97 15.46
C LEU A 225 -5.68 2.40 15.50
N PRO A 226 -6.52 2.76 16.50
CA PRO A 226 -7.07 4.09 16.59
C PRO A 226 -6.03 5.20 16.66
N GLU A 227 -4.89 4.93 17.32
CA GLU A 227 -3.76 5.85 17.46
C GLU A 227 -3.12 6.29 16.13
N ASN A 228 -3.29 5.50 15.05
CA ASN A 228 -2.75 5.80 13.73
C ASN A 228 -3.66 6.72 12.89
N TRP A 229 -4.68 7.34 13.49
CA TRP A 229 -5.53 8.32 12.81
C TRP A 229 -4.70 9.47 12.23
N ASP A 230 -3.64 9.88 12.92
CA ASP A 230 -2.79 11.01 12.55
C ASP A 230 -2.00 10.76 11.25
N LYS A 231 -2.01 9.54 10.72
CA LYS A 231 -1.35 9.16 9.47
C LYS A 231 -2.14 9.57 8.23
N ASN A 232 -3.40 9.98 8.38
CA ASN A 232 -4.14 10.61 7.28
C ASN A 232 -3.68 12.06 7.14
N LYS A 233 -2.89 12.33 6.10
CA LYS A 233 -2.41 13.68 5.74
C LYS A 233 -2.97 14.19 4.41
N VAL A 234 -3.88 13.44 3.78
CA VAL A 234 -4.26 13.65 2.38
C VAL A 234 -5.78 13.81 2.24
N LEU A 235 -6.55 12.88 2.78
CA LEU A 235 -7.99 12.83 2.56
C LEU A 235 -8.73 13.62 3.64
N LYS A 236 -9.84 14.25 3.28
CA LYS A 236 -10.82 14.65 4.30
C LYS A 236 -11.39 13.42 4.99
N TRP A 237 -11.63 13.52 6.29
CA TRP A 237 -12.34 12.52 7.07
C TRP A 237 -13.83 12.58 6.77
N HIS A 238 -14.44 11.41 6.72
CA HIS A 238 -15.89 11.32 6.76
C HIS A 238 -16.40 11.81 8.13
N PRO A 239 -17.47 12.61 8.23
CA PRO A 239 -17.95 13.14 9.51
C PRO A 239 -18.16 12.06 10.59
N GLY A 240 -18.78 10.95 10.21
CA GLY A 240 -19.01 9.82 11.12
C GLY A 240 -17.74 9.16 11.63
N ALA A 241 -16.69 9.11 10.79
CA ALA A 241 -15.39 8.60 11.19
C ALA A 241 -14.70 9.59 12.13
N ALA A 242 -14.65 10.88 11.77
CA ALA A 242 -14.07 11.93 12.60
C ALA A 242 -14.72 11.97 13.99
N ALA A 243 -16.05 11.86 14.06
CA ALA A 243 -16.79 11.78 15.32
C ALA A 243 -16.35 10.58 16.16
N TRP A 244 -16.25 9.39 15.57
CA TRP A 244 -15.80 8.18 16.28
C TRP A 244 -14.39 8.37 16.86
N PHE A 245 -13.43 8.86 16.06
CA PHE A 245 -12.05 9.04 16.50
C PHE A 245 -11.91 10.13 17.57
N LYS A 246 -12.64 11.25 17.45
CA LYS A 246 -12.69 12.30 18.48
C LYS A 246 -13.22 11.75 19.81
N GLU A 247 -14.27 10.94 19.77
CA GLU A 247 -14.92 10.38 20.97
C GLU A 247 -14.14 9.24 21.63
N ASN A 248 -13.50 8.35 20.85
CA ASN A 248 -12.97 7.07 21.35
C ASN A 248 -11.44 7.00 21.33
N ALA A 249 -10.76 7.86 20.57
CA ALA A 249 -9.31 7.82 20.39
C ALA A 249 -8.62 9.14 20.78
N ASN A 250 -9.36 10.10 21.35
CA ASN A 250 -8.87 11.46 21.64
C ASN A 250 -8.17 12.10 20.43
N ALA A 251 -8.66 11.82 19.23
CA ALA A 251 -8.08 12.34 18.00
C ALA A 251 -8.34 13.84 17.86
N ASP A 252 -7.31 14.62 17.58
CA ASP A 252 -7.40 16.06 17.31
C ASP A 252 -7.51 16.31 15.80
N ILE A 253 -8.61 15.87 15.21
CA ILE A 253 -8.87 16.03 13.77
C ILE A 253 -9.36 17.48 13.51
N PRO A 254 -8.60 18.29 12.75
CA PRO A 254 -8.99 19.66 12.42
C PRO A 254 -10.31 19.71 11.66
N ASP A 255 -11.12 20.75 11.88
CA ASP A 255 -12.44 20.84 11.26
C ASP A 255 -12.38 21.00 9.73
N ASP A 256 -11.35 21.67 9.19
CA ASP A 256 -11.12 21.79 7.74
C ASP A 256 -10.73 20.46 7.07
N MET A 257 -10.26 19.49 7.88
CA MET A 257 -10.02 18.11 7.47
C MET A 257 -11.27 17.22 7.58
N ILE A 258 -12.43 17.76 7.97
CA ILE A 258 -13.71 17.02 7.99
C ILE A 258 -14.55 17.46 6.78
N TYR A 259 -15.10 16.50 6.05
CA TYR A 259 -15.95 16.80 4.91
C TYR A 259 -17.27 17.47 5.35
N GLY A 260 -17.64 18.56 4.68
CA GLY A 260 -18.86 19.32 4.98
C GLY A 260 -18.72 20.41 6.06
N ASN A 261 -17.56 20.49 6.73
CA ASN A 261 -17.21 21.58 7.66
C ASN A 261 -16.47 22.73 6.94
#